data_AF-A0A8H4L1B4-F1
#
_entry.id   AF-A0A8H4L1B4-F1
#
_cell.length_a   1.000
_cell.length_b   1.000
_cell.length_c   1.000
_cell.angle_alpha   90.00
_cell.angle_beta   90.00
_cell.angle_gamma   90.00
#
_symmetry.space_group_name_H-M   'P 1'
#
loop_
_entity.id
_entity.type
_entity.pdbx_description
1 polymer ?
#
loop_
_entity_poly.entity_id
_entity_poly.type
_entity_poly.pdbx_seq_one_letter_code
_entity_poly.pdbx_strand_id
1 'polypeptide(L)'
;MPRTKKDTAQYVVKPPPKKRGPKPKPLSERVYKPAKPITRIENSYTQKRKEEVILYMLHHEIYDPNSWKSVNCYRKPFIRDAAEHFKIPDTTVGTWWRHKDKILNKDKNKKKRRAKNQPAAAPEESEPVQDSESSAGPEPDAESQQNPEPESTTEPQPSAELEPQTSDRAQDAATPSSA
;
A
#
# COMPACT_ATOMS: atom_id res chain seq x y z
N MET A 1 6.22 -65.56 7.38
CA MET A 1 5.82 -65.44 5.96
C MET A 1 5.78 -63.97 5.57
N PRO A 2 6.62 -63.50 4.63
CA PRO A 2 6.58 -62.10 4.21
C PRO A 2 5.45 -61.87 3.19
N ARG A 3 4.63 -60.84 3.42
CA ARG A 3 3.59 -60.36 2.50
C ARG A 3 4.21 -59.42 1.47
N THR A 4 4.05 -59.71 0.19
CA THR A 4 4.51 -58.86 -0.92
C THR A 4 3.55 -57.67 -1.10
N LYS A 5 4.07 -56.45 -0.99
CA LYS A 5 3.35 -55.23 -1.40
C LYS A 5 3.47 -55.12 -2.92
N LYS A 6 2.33 -55.05 -3.63
CA LYS A 6 2.31 -54.76 -5.06
C LYS A 6 2.37 -53.25 -5.22
N ASP A 7 3.55 -52.74 -5.56
CA ASP A 7 3.73 -51.36 -6.00
C ASP A 7 3.03 -51.18 -7.35
N THR A 8 1.76 -50.78 -7.28
CA THR A 8 1.00 -50.36 -8.47
C THR A 8 1.46 -48.94 -8.79
N ALA A 9 2.61 -48.83 -9.46
CA ALA A 9 3.07 -47.59 -10.05
C ALA A 9 2.08 -47.17 -11.14
N GLN A 10 1.13 -46.31 -10.77
CA GLN A 10 0.24 -45.64 -11.70
C GLN A 10 1.08 -44.72 -12.58
N TYR A 11 1.52 -45.22 -13.74
CA TYR A 11 2.11 -44.38 -14.79
C TYR A 11 1.04 -43.39 -15.26
N VAL A 12 1.16 -42.13 -14.83
CA VAL A 12 0.36 -41.03 -15.36
C VAL A 12 0.81 -40.78 -16.79
N VAL A 13 0.20 -41.49 -17.74
CA VAL A 13 0.39 -41.27 -19.18
C VAL A 13 -0.14 -39.89 -19.52
N LYS A 14 0.76 -38.92 -19.67
CA LYS A 14 0.40 -37.57 -20.14
C LYS A 14 -0.21 -37.72 -21.55
N PRO A 15 -1.36 -37.09 -21.84
CA PRO A 15 -1.94 -37.14 -23.16
C PRO A 15 -0.95 -36.59 -24.20
N PRO A 16 -0.90 -37.17 -25.40
CA PRO A 16 0.04 -36.73 -26.43
C PRO A 16 -0.16 -35.25 -26.75
N PRO A 17 0.93 -34.51 -27.04
CA PRO A 17 0.84 -33.09 -27.37
C PRO A 17 -0.01 -32.88 -28.62
N LYS A 18 -0.91 -31.90 -28.56
CA LYS A 18 -1.73 -31.53 -29.71
C LYS A 18 -0.82 -31.01 -30.83
N LYS A 19 -1.10 -31.41 -32.07
CA LYS A 19 -0.42 -30.86 -33.25
C LYS A 19 -0.62 -29.34 -33.28
N ARG A 20 0.44 -28.62 -33.65
CA ARG A 20 0.38 -27.16 -33.81
C ARG A 20 -0.73 -26.82 -34.79
N GLY A 21 -1.45 -25.73 -34.52
CA GLY A 21 -2.45 -25.22 -35.44
C GLY A 21 -1.83 -24.84 -36.81
N PRO A 22 -2.66 -24.64 -37.83
CA PRO A 22 -2.22 -24.14 -39.13
C PRO A 22 -1.35 -22.89 -38.97
N LYS A 23 -0.34 -22.77 -39.82
CA LYS A 23 0.50 -21.57 -39.85
C LYS A 23 -0.39 -20.35 -40.10
N PRO A 24 -0.14 -19.22 -39.41
CA PRO A 24 -0.96 -18.05 -39.61
C PRO A 24 -0.82 -17.56 -41.06
N LYS A 25 -1.92 -17.04 -41.61
CA LYS A 25 -1.97 -16.56 -43.00
C LYS A 25 -0.84 -15.58 -43.31
N PRO A 26 -0.30 -15.56 -44.54
CA PRO A 26 0.69 -14.56 -44.95
C PRO A 26 0.10 -13.14 -44.82
N LEU A 27 0.96 -12.13 -44.64
CA LEU A 27 0.54 -10.76 -44.36
C LEU A 27 -0.40 -10.19 -45.45
N SER A 28 -0.21 -10.60 -46.70
CA SER A 28 -1.03 -10.23 -47.87
C SER A 28 -2.49 -10.71 -47.77
N GLU A 29 -2.75 -11.84 -47.12
CA GLU A 29 -4.10 -12.42 -46.97
C GLU A 29 -4.77 -12.01 -45.65
N ARG A 30 -4.05 -11.32 -44.75
CA ARG A 30 -4.62 -10.90 -43.47
C ARG A 30 -5.46 -9.65 -43.66
N VAL A 31 -6.75 -9.74 -43.32
CA VAL A 31 -7.61 -8.56 -43.18
C VAL A 31 -7.11 -7.71 -42.02
N TYR A 32 -6.60 -6.52 -42.32
CA TYR A 32 -6.17 -5.56 -41.29
C TYR A 32 -7.39 -5.09 -40.50
N LYS A 33 -7.34 -5.23 -39.17
CA LYS A 33 -8.33 -4.66 -38.25
C LYS A 33 -7.60 -3.63 -37.38
N PRO A 34 -7.92 -2.33 -37.48
CA PRO A 34 -7.29 -1.33 -36.63
C PRO A 34 -7.58 -1.64 -35.16
N ALA A 35 -6.59 -1.40 -34.31
CA ALA A 35 -6.80 -1.49 -32.86
C ALA A 35 -7.85 -0.46 -32.44
N LYS A 36 -8.67 -0.81 -31.44
CA LYS A 36 -9.60 0.16 -30.85
C LYS A 36 -8.79 1.31 -30.23
N PRO A 37 -9.27 2.56 -30.34
CA PRO A 37 -8.63 3.69 -29.68
C PRO A 37 -8.45 3.41 -28.19
N ILE A 38 -7.28 3.75 -27.65
CA ILE A 38 -7.01 3.60 -26.22
C ILE A 38 -7.91 4.60 -25.48
N THR A 39 -8.96 4.08 -24.84
CA THR A 39 -9.97 4.91 -24.17
C THR A 39 -9.48 5.48 -22.84
N ARG A 40 -8.56 4.78 -22.17
CA ARG A 40 -8.09 5.13 -20.83
C ARG A 40 -6.64 4.70 -20.63
N ILE A 41 -5.86 5.58 -20.03
CA ILE A 41 -4.51 5.26 -19.55
C ILE A 41 -4.65 4.47 -18.24
N GLU A 42 -4.20 3.22 -18.25
CA GLU A 42 -4.23 2.36 -17.08
C GLU A 42 -2.93 2.50 -16.27
N ASN A 43 -2.97 3.31 -15.21
CA ASN A 43 -1.86 3.40 -14.27
C ASN A 43 -1.88 2.21 -13.30
N SER A 44 -0.93 1.29 -13.45
CA SER A 44 -0.72 0.19 -12.51
C SER A 44 0.41 0.52 -11.55
N TYR A 45 0.09 0.57 -10.25
CA TYR A 45 1.07 0.84 -9.20
C TYR A 45 1.47 -0.47 -8.52
N THR A 46 2.77 -0.74 -8.47
CA THR A 46 3.33 -1.92 -7.82
C THR A 46 3.03 -1.91 -6.32
N GLN A 47 3.05 -3.09 -5.69
CA GLN A 47 2.81 -3.22 -4.25
C GLN A 47 3.83 -2.40 -3.43
N LYS A 48 5.12 -2.52 -3.78
CA LYS A 48 6.21 -1.75 -3.18
C LYS A 48 5.94 -0.24 -3.26
N ARG A 49 5.45 0.26 -4.40
CA ARG A 49 5.13 1.68 -4.56
C ARG A 49 4.01 2.14 -3.62
N LYS A 50 3.00 1.29 -3.39
CA LYS A 50 1.93 1.60 -2.43
C LYS A 50 2.46 1.64 -0.99
N GLU A 51 3.37 0.74 -0.65
CA GLU A 51 4.02 0.69 0.66
C GLU A 51 4.90 1.92 0.90
N GLU A 52 5.70 2.33 -0.10
CA GLU A 52 6.51 3.56 -0.06
C GLU A 52 5.65 4.79 0.27
N VAL A 53 4.50 4.94 -0.39
CA VAL A 53 3.57 6.05 -0.16
C VAL A 53 3.01 6.03 1.25
N ILE A 54 2.60 4.84 1.75
CA ILE A 54 2.05 4.71 3.11
C ILE A 54 3.14 5.00 4.15
N LEU A 55 4.35 4.48 3.95
CA LEU A 55 5.51 4.73 4.82
C LEU A 55 5.87 6.21 4.85
N TYR A 56 5.83 6.89 3.71
CA TYR A 56 6.01 8.33 3.61
C TYR A 56 4.98 9.07 4.47
N MET A 57 3.69 8.77 4.31
CA MET A 57 2.64 9.42 5.11
C MET A 57 2.73 9.15 6.62
N LEU A 58 3.30 8.01 7.04
CA LEU A 58 3.45 7.68 8.46
C LEU A 58 4.67 8.35 9.10
N HIS A 59 5.82 8.31 8.42
CA HIS A 59 7.10 8.64 9.02
C HIS A 59 7.67 9.98 8.60
N HIS A 60 7.24 10.52 7.45
CA HIS A 60 7.77 11.78 6.97
C HIS A 60 7.21 12.95 7.80
N GLU A 61 7.96 14.05 7.81
CA GLU A 61 7.61 15.29 8.51
C GLU A 61 7.94 16.45 7.58
N ILE A 62 6.97 17.33 7.40
CA ILE A 62 7.04 18.47 6.49
C ILE A 62 7.13 19.71 7.33
N TYR A 63 8.15 20.53 7.07
CA TYR A 63 8.28 21.85 7.67
C TYR A 63 7.20 22.77 7.10
N ASP A 64 6.27 23.20 7.95
CA ASP A 64 5.17 24.09 7.60
C ASP A 64 4.85 24.98 8.81
N PRO A 65 5.63 26.05 9.03
CA PRO A 65 5.52 26.92 10.21
C PRO A 65 4.20 27.70 10.25
N ASN A 66 3.50 27.83 9.13
CA ASN A 66 2.28 28.62 9.01
C ASN A 66 1.02 27.75 9.22
N SER A 67 1.15 26.44 9.25
CA SER A 67 0.02 25.55 9.44
C SER A 67 -0.33 25.40 10.91
N TRP A 68 -1.60 25.63 11.25
CA TRP A 68 -2.16 25.31 12.57
C TRP A 68 -1.99 23.82 12.94
N LYS A 69 -1.87 22.93 11.94
CA LYS A 69 -1.68 21.49 12.17
C LYS A 69 -0.22 21.12 12.48
N SER A 70 0.69 22.08 12.43
CA SER A 70 2.10 21.86 12.71
C SER A 70 2.37 21.92 14.21
N VAL A 71 3.26 21.04 14.66
CA VAL A 71 3.83 21.05 16.01
C VAL A 71 5.30 21.36 15.85
N ASN A 72 5.78 22.40 16.53
CA ASN A 72 7.17 22.85 16.41
C ASN A 72 7.60 23.15 14.96
N CYS A 73 6.69 23.72 14.17
CA CYS A 73 6.82 23.99 12.73
C CYS A 73 6.88 22.76 11.82
N TYR A 74 6.64 21.54 12.33
CA TYR A 74 6.58 20.32 11.53
C TYR A 74 5.19 19.68 11.58
N ARG A 75 4.73 19.15 10.45
CA ARG A 75 3.47 18.42 10.35
C ARG A 75 3.62 17.11 9.60
N LYS A 76 2.68 16.20 9.79
CA LYS A 76 2.58 14.99 8.97
C LYS A 76 2.15 15.34 7.53
N PRO A 77 2.59 14.57 6.51
CA PRO A 77 2.18 14.78 5.13
C PRO A 77 0.68 14.58 4.97
N PHE A 78 0.06 15.48 4.21
CA PHE A 78 -1.29 15.27 3.71
C PHE A 78 -1.27 14.40 2.46
N ILE A 79 -2.45 13.96 2.06
CA ILE A 79 -2.67 13.20 0.82
C ILE A 79 -2.11 13.98 -0.39
N ARG A 80 -2.26 15.30 -0.41
CA ARG A 80 -1.77 16.19 -1.48
C ARG A 80 -0.25 16.18 -1.57
N ASP A 81 0.45 16.26 -0.43
CA ASP A 81 1.92 16.24 -0.39
C ASP A 81 2.45 14.91 -0.95
N ALA A 82 1.83 13.79 -0.57
CA ALA A 82 2.18 12.48 -1.11
C ALA A 82 1.84 12.37 -2.62
N ALA A 83 0.72 12.94 -3.05
CA ALA A 83 0.34 12.95 -4.46
C ALA A 83 1.36 13.70 -5.32
N GLU A 84 1.81 14.87 -4.84
CA GLU A 84 2.83 15.69 -5.49
C GLU A 84 4.19 14.98 -5.50
N HIS A 85 4.63 14.46 -4.35
CA HIS A 85 5.91 13.77 -4.21
C HIS A 85 6.02 12.52 -5.10
N PHE A 86 4.97 11.69 -5.14
CA PHE A 86 4.99 10.43 -5.88
C PHE A 86 4.42 10.51 -7.30
N LYS A 87 3.83 11.65 -7.69
CA LYS A 87 3.12 11.89 -8.96
C LYS A 87 1.95 10.92 -9.15
N ILE A 88 1.13 10.79 -8.12
CA ILE A 88 -0.03 9.89 -8.06
C ILE A 88 -1.27 10.72 -7.76
N PRO A 89 -2.43 10.46 -8.39
CA PRO A 89 -3.64 11.24 -8.10
C PRO A 89 -4.05 11.15 -6.62
N ASP A 90 -4.47 12.28 -6.04
CA ASP A 90 -4.94 12.40 -4.65
C ASP A 90 -5.96 11.32 -4.27
N THR A 91 -6.92 11.05 -5.16
CA THR A 91 -7.97 10.04 -4.96
C THR A 91 -7.40 8.64 -4.77
N THR A 92 -6.32 8.32 -5.49
CA THR A 92 -5.64 7.03 -5.42
C THR A 92 -4.89 6.89 -4.11
N VAL A 93 -4.14 7.92 -3.73
CA VAL A 93 -3.41 7.97 -2.44
C VAL A 93 -4.40 7.87 -1.27
N GLY A 94 -5.50 8.63 -1.32
CA GLY A 94 -6.55 8.58 -0.30
C GLY A 94 -7.20 7.20 -0.17
N THR A 95 -7.43 6.51 -1.30
CA THR A 95 -7.96 5.13 -1.28
C THR A 95 -6.98 4.15 -0.64
N TRP A 96 -5.67 4.29 -0.91
CA TRP A 96 -4.66 3.43 -0.28
C TRP A 96 -4.51 3.71 1.21
N TRP A 97 -4.58 4.98 1.62
CA TRP A 97 -4.51 5.36 3.03
C TRP A 97 -5.65 4.77 3.86
N ARG A 98 -6.87 4.73 3.31
CA ARG A 98 -8.03 4.07 3.95
C ARG A 98 -7.84 2.56 4.10
N HIS A 99 -7.08 1.93 3.19
CA HIS A 99 -6.83 0.49 3.19
C HIS A 99 -5.38 0.12 3.58
N LYS A 100 -4.68 1.00 4.31
CA LYS A 100 -3.24 0.87 4.55
C LYS A 100 -2.85 -0.42 5.25
N ASP A 101 -3.65 -0.90 6.20
CA ASP A 101 -3.36 -2.12 6.96
C ASP A 101 -3.40 -3.36 6.07
N LYS A 102 -4.28 -3.37 5.06
CA LYS A 102 -4.38 -4.45 4.08
C LYS A 102 -3.20 -4.43 3.09
N ILE A 103 -2.68 -3.25 2.79
CA ILE A 103 -1.53 -3.08 1.89
C ILE A 103 -0.26 -3.53 2.63
N LEU A 104 -0.02 -3.07 3.86
CA LEU A 104 1.15 -3.43 4.66
C LEU A 104 1.17 -4.91 5.10
N ASN A 105 0.02 -5.51 5.42
CA ASN A 105 -0.04 -6.90 5.91
C ASN A 105 -0.24 -7.97 4.81
N LYS A 106 -0.09 -7.60 3.53
CA LYS A 106 -0.40 -8.51 2.41
C LYS A 106 0.51 -9.74 2.36
N ASP A 107 1.76 -9.60 2.76
CA ASP A 107 2.74 -10.69 2.71
C ASP A 107 2.54 -11.72 3.83
N LYS A 108 2.07 -11.27 5.01
CA LYS A 108 1.64 -12.17 6.09
C LYS A 108 0.50 -13.09 5.61
N ASN A 109 -0.44 -12.54 4.86
CA ASN A 109 -1.57 -13.29 4.31
C ASN A 109 -1.19 -14.27 3.20
N LYS A 110 -0.21 -13.92 2.33
CA LYS A 110 0.31 -14.86 1.33
C LYS A 110 1.05 -16.03 1.96
N LYS A 111 1.87 -15.79 2.99
CA LYS A 111 2.60 -16.84 3.72
C LYS A 111 1.63 -17.83 4.39
N LYS A 112 0.56 -17.32 5.02
CA LYS A 112 -0.53 -18.15 5.59
C LYS A 112 -1.21 -19.04 4.55
N ARG A 113 -1.51 -18.50 3.34
CA ARG A 113 -2.14 -19.27 2.26
C ARG A 113 -1.20 -20.33 1.64
N ARG A 114 0.09 -20.03 1.50
CA ARG A 114 1.08 -21.03 1.05
C ARG A 114 1.22 -22.15 2.06
N ALA A 115 1.28 -21.86 3.37
CA ALA A 115 1.33 -22.88 4.41
C ALA A 115 0.08 -23.78 4.43
N LYS A 116 -1.11 -23.22 4.14
CA LYS A 116 -2.37 -23.97 4.09
C LYS A 116 -2.52 -24.88 2.86
N ASN A 117 -1.79 -24.60 1.78
CA ASN A 117 -1.88 -25.31 0.50
C ASN A 117 -0.69 -26.24 0.23
N GLN A 118 0.23 -26.43 1.18
CA GLN A 118 1.21 -27.53 1.07
C GLN A 118 0.54 -28.82 1.52
N PRO A 119 0.60 -29.92 0.74
CA PRO A 119 0.28 -31.25 1.27
C PRO A 119 1.30 -31.57 2.37
N ALA A 120 0.80 -32.06 3.51
CA ALA A 120 1.62 -32.50 4.63
C ALA A 120 2.61 -33.56 4.16
N ALA A 121 3.87 -33.15 3.93
CA ALA A 121 4.97 -34.09 3.81
C ALA A 121 5.24 -34.66 5.22
N ALA A 122 5.38 -35.97 5.27
CA ALA A 122 5.48 -36.81 6.44
C ALA A 122 6.59 -36.37 7.43
N PRO A 123 6.41 -36.62 8.74
CA PRO A 123 7.44 -36.42 9.74
C PRO A 123 8.49 -37.54 9.60
N GLU A 124 9.70 -37.19 9.16
CA GLU A 124 10.89 -38.03 9.31
C GLU A 124 11.76 -37.45 10.42
N GLU A 125 12.24 -38.38 11.22
CA GLU A 125 12.80 -38.33 12.56
C GLU A 125 14.30 -37.94 12.54
N SER A 126 14.72 -37.01 13.41
CA SER A 126 16.09 -36.99 13.98
C SER A 126 16.22 -35.95 15.11
N GLU A 127 16.11 -36.40 16.35
CA GLU A 127 16.92 -35.93 17.49
C GLU A 127 18.33 -36.59 17.36
N PRO A 128 19.43 -36.21 18.08
CA PRO A 128 19.48 -35.47 19.35
C PRO A 128 20.70 -34.52 19.57
N VAL A 129 20.79 -33.99 20.81
CA VAL A 129 21.95 -33.57 21.64
C VAL A 129 22.68 -32.23 21.38
N GLN A 130 22.55 -31.24 22.30
CA GLN A 130 23.45 -30.99 23.46
C GLN A 130 23.25 -29.63 24.14
N ASP A 131 23.51 -29.66 25.45
CA ASP A 131 23.41 -28.65 26.50
C ASP A 131 23.91 -27.23 26.21
N SER A 132 23.19 -26.23 26.74
CA SER A 132 23.79 -24.99 27.25
C SER A 132 22.90 -24.42 28.36
N GLU A 133 23.31 -24.75 29.57
CA GLU A 133 23.06 -24.03 30.81
C GLU A 133 23.28 -22.51 30.64
N SER A 134 22.27 -21.68 30.90
CA SER A 134 22.53 -20.36 31.51
C SER A 134 21.28 -19.67 32.04
N SER A 135 21.37 -19.39 33.33
CA SER A 135 20.92 -18.17 34.01
C SER A 135 19.43 -17.91 34.16
N ALA A 136 18.98 -18.27 35.36
CA ALA A 136 17.90 -17.63 36.07
C ALA A 136 18.11 -16.10 36.15
N GLY A 137 17.02 -15.39 35.90
CA GLY A 137 16.85 -13.99 36.29
C GLY A 137 15.38 -13.62 36.16
N PRO A 138 14.57 -13.75 37.23
CA PRO A 138 13.34 -12.99 37.34
C PRO A 138 13.67 -11.57 37.86
N GLU A 139 12.68 -10.70 37.72
CA GLU A 139 12.59 -9.31 38.21
C GLU A 139 12.96 -8.25 37.17
N PRO A 140 11.93 -7.58 36.66
CA PRO A 140 11.85 -6.16 36.93
C PRO A 140 10.68 -5.85 37.85
N ASP A 141 11.03 -5.26 38.99
CA ASP A 141 10.13 -4.54 39.88
C ASP A 141 9.20 -3.61 39.10
N ALA A 142 7.94 -3.71 39.49
CA ALA A 142 6.94 -2.69 39.26
C ALA A 142 7.10 -1.61 40.32
N GLU A 143 7.62 -0.44 39.94
CA GLU A 143 7.37 0.82 40.66
C GLU A 143 7.06 1.90 39.61
N SER A 144 5.80 2.31 39.50
CA SER A 144 5.12 3.33 40.30
C SER A 144 5.61 4.74 39.95
N GLN A 145 4.81 5.46 39.15
CA GLN A 145 4.07 6.65 39.59
C GLN A 145 4.92 7.92 39.66
N GLN A 146 4.68 8.88 38.75
CA GLN A 146 4.10 10.19 39.08
C GLN A 146 4.14 11.13 37.87
N ASN A 147 2.98 11.31 37.25
CA ASN A 147 2.52 12.60 36.73
C ASN A 147 1.00 12.49 36.68
N PRO A 148 0.25 13.31 37.43
CA PRO A 148 -0.15 14.60 36.86
C PRO A 148 -0.37 15.74 37.87
N GLU A 149 0.07 16.95 37.51
CA GLU A 149 -0.57 18.19 37.99
C GLU A 149 -1.14 18.96 36.79
N PRO A 150 -2.46 19.19 36.75
CA PRO A 150 -3.08 20.18 35.89
C PRO A 150 -3.58 21.37 36.72
N GLU A 151 -2.82 22.46 36.72
CA GLU A 151 -3.34 23.79 37.08
C GLU A 151 -3.46 24.58 35.75
N SER A 152 -4.66 24.73 35.19
CA SER A 152 -5.72 25.70 35.54
C SER A 152 -5.32 27.16 35.29
N THR A 153 -6.28 27.98 34.82
CA THR A 153 -6.25 29.47 34.79
C THR A 153 -5.67 30.04 33.47
N THR A 154 -6.34 30.84 32.63
CA THR A 154 -7.55 31.67 32.78
C THR A 154 -8.13 32.04 31.41
N GLU A 155 -9.44 32.28 31.49
CA GLU A 155 -10.44 32.83 30.56
C GLU A 155 -10.06 33.88 29.49
N PRO A 156 -10.99 34.12 28.54
CA PRO A 156 -10.82 34.91 27.32
C PRO A 156 -11.20 36.37 27.52
N GLN A 157 -10.82 37.23 26.56
CA GLN A 157 -11.66 38.37 26.20
C GLN A 157 -11.69 38.66 24.69
N PRO A 158 -12.88 39.01 24.16
CA PRO A 158 -13.14 39.47 22.80
C PRO A 158 -13.18 41.01 22.73
N SER A 159 -12.82 41.58 21.57
CA SER A 159 -13.10 42.96 21.08
C SER A 159 -12.10 43.24 19.96
N ALA A 160 -12.35 43.88 18.83
CA ALA A 160 -13.49 44.49 18.17
C ALA A 160 -12.99 44.63 16.70
N GLU A 161 -13.77 44.26 15.69
CA GLU A 161 -14.55 45.19 14.86
C GLU A 161 -13.69 46.22 14.10
N LEU A 162 -13.70 46.16 12.76
CA LEU A 162 -13.83 47.29 11.83
C LEU A 162 -13.75 46.79 10.37
N GLU A 163 -14.94 46.48 9.84
CA GLU A 163 -15.56 47.00 8.59
C GLU A 163 -14.85 46.97 7.20
N PRO A 164 -15.66 46.95 6.12
CA PRO A 164 -15.29 46.51 4.77
C PRO A 164 -14.88 47.67 3.85
N GLN A 165 -14.07 47.38 2.82
CA GLN A 165 -13.90 48.29 1.69
C GLN A 165 -14.26 47.63 0.37
N THR A 166 -15.33 48.20 -0.19
CA THR A 166 -15.77 48.17 -1.57
C THR A 166 -14.78 48.85 -2.51
N SER A 167 -14.52 48.24 -3.67
CA SER A 167 -14.24 48.95 -4.93
C SER A 167 -14.28 47.89 -6.04
N ASP A 168 -15.35 47.81 -6.83
CA ASP A 168 -15.57 48.65 -8.02
C ASP A 168 -14.43 48.41 -9.04
N ARG A 169 -14.76 47.85 -10.22
CA ARG A 169 -14.47 48.46 -11.53
C ARG A 169 -14.64 47.48 -12.70
N ALA A 170 -15.71 47.74 -13.44
CA ALA A 170 -15.86 47.73 -14.89
C ALA A 170 -15.65 46.46 -15.73
N GLN A 171 -16.63 46.33 -16.63
CA GLN A 171 -16.71 45.52 -17.82
C GLN A 171 -15.82 46.10 -18.95
N ASP A 172 -15.33 45.24 -19.83
CA ASP A 172 -15.16 45.48 -21.27
C ASP A 172 -15.17 44.07 -21.92
N ALA A 173 -16.17 43.65 -22.68
CA ALA A 173 -16.63 44.11 -24.00
C ALA A 173 -15.64 43.80 -25.14
N ALA A 174 -16.16 43.03 -26.13
CA ALA A 174 -15.74 42.94 -27.55
C ALA A 174 -14.39 42.26 -27.85
N THR A 175 -14.15 41.46 -28.89
CA THR A 175 -14.90 40.85 -30.02
C THR A 175 -13.90 39.90 -30.72
N PRO A 176 -14.34 38.84 -31.43
CA PRO A 176 -13.48 38.01 -32.27
C PRO A 176 -13.26 38.64 -33.66
N SER A 177 -12.03 38.58 -34.18
CA SER A 177 -11.64 38.94 -35.57
C SER A 177 -10.88 37.73 -36.16
N SER A 178 -11.45 37.00 -37.13
CA SER A 178 -11.25 37.13 -38.59
C SER A 178 -9.78 36.87 -38.99
N ALA A 179 -9.41 36.01 -39.96
CA ALA A 179 -10.09 35.46 -41.14
C ALA A 179 -9.52 34.08 -41.49
#